data_AF-A0A917KVA5-F1
#
_entry.id   AF-A0A917KVA5-F1
#
_cell.length_a   1.000
_cell.length_b   1.000
_cell.length_c   1.000
_cell.angle_alpha   90.00
_cell.angle_beta   90.00
_cell.angle_gamma   90.00
#
_symmetry.space_group_name_H-M   'P 1'
#
loop_
_entity.id
_entity.type
_entity.pdbx_description
1 polymer ?
#
loop_
_entity_poly.entity_id
_entity_poly.type
_entity_poly.pdbx_seq_one_letter_code
_entity_poly.pdbx_strand_id
1 'polypeptide(L)' 'MIPVSAQYPVYVDTDAVVGWTAHLQTSLHRSQSIGSMLRGGSGEAVQLMLQGEGYVVVRPSEATPQKAQQH' A
#
# COMPACT_ATOMS: atom_id res chain seq x y z
N MET A 1 8.85 -0.90 9.72
CA MET A 1 8.35 0.45 10.04
C MET A 1 8.90 1.43 9.02
N ILE A 2 8.09 2.36 8.53
CA ILE A 2 8.46 3.34 7.49
C ILE A 2 8.29 4.74 8.08
N PRO A 3 9.30 5.63 8.01
CA PRO A 3 9.17 7.02 8.46
C PRO A 3 8.25 7.81 7.52
N VAL A 4 7.47 8.72 8.10
CA VAL A 4 6.59 9.65 7.38
C VAL A 4 7.06 11.07 7.70
N SER A 5 7.10 11.92 6.67
CA SER A 5 7.39 13.35 6.82
C SER A 5 6.32 14.19 6.12
N ALA A 6 6.23 15.46 6.52
CA ALA A 6 5.31 16.39 5.87
C ALA A 6 5.65 16.66 4.39
N GLN A 7 6.93 16.56 4.02
CA GLN A 7 7.44 16.88 2.68
C GLN A 7 7.32 15.69 1.73
N TYR A 8 7.36 14.46 2.27
CA TYR A 8 7.34 13.22 1.50
C TYR A 8 6.29 12.27 2.08
N PRO A 9 5.04 12.38 1.61
CA PRO A 9 3.96 11.48 2.01
C PRO A 9 4.28 10.04 1.64
N VAL A 10 3.87 9.12 2.50
CA VAL A 10 4.04 7.68 2.28
C VAL A 10 2.73 7.09 1.79
N TYR A 11 2.80 6.27 0.75
CA TYR A 11 1.66 5.54 0.19
C TYR A 11 1.85 4.05 0.45
N VAL A 12 0.88 3.42 1.09
CA VAL A 12 0.92 2.00 1.48
C VAL A 12 -0.40 1.33 1.16
N ASP A 13 -0.37 0.05 0.79
CA ASP A 13 -1.60 -0.70 0.53
C ASP A 13 -2.41 -0.84 1.82
N THR A 14 -3.72 -0.62 1.72
CA THR A 14 -4.61 -0.55 2.90
C THR A 14 -4.65 -1.85 3.71
N ASP A 15 -4.41 -3.01 3.08
CA ASP A 15 -4.37 -4.34 3.69
C ASP A 15 -3.02 -4.68 4.37
N ALA A 16 -1.96 -3.96 4.00
CA ALA A 16 -0.63 -4.11 4.58
C ALA A 16 -0.43 -3.25 5.83
N VAL A 17 -1.31 -2.29 6.12
CA VAL A 17 -1.16 -1.39 7.27
C VAL A 17 -1.57 -2.08 8.57
N VAL A 18 -0.66 -2.09 9.54
CA VAL A 18 -0.90 -2.59 10.91
C VAL A 18 -1.27 -1.45 11.85
N GLY A 19 -0.69 -0.27 11.65
CA GLY A 19 -0.98 0.93 12.44
C GLY A 19 -0.05 2.09 12.09
N TRP A 20 -0.34 3.27 12.61
CA TRP A 20 0.44 4.48 12.35
C TRP A 20 0.37 5.47 13.52
N THR A 21 1.26 6.46 13.51
CA THR A 21 1.23 7.57 14.48
C THR A 21 -0.09 8.35 14.37
N ALA A 22 -0.82 8.48 15.48
CA ALA A 22 -2.23 8.92 15.49
C ALA A 22 -2.51 10.30 14.87
N HIS A 23 -1.55 11.22 14.86
CA HIS A 23 -1.72 12.58 14.35
C HIS A 23 -1.26 12.76 12.90
N LEU A 24 -0.93 11.69 12.18
CA LEU A 24 -0.68 11.77 10.74
C LEU A 24 -1.98 12.07 10.00
N GLN A 25 -1.89 12.96 9.00
CA GLN A 25 -2.99 13.17 8.07
C GLN A 25 -3.07 12.00 7.10
N THR A 26 -4.29 11.46 6.93
CA THR A 26 -4.54 10.28 6.09
C THR A 26 -5.53 10.57 4.98
N SER A 27 -5.27 10.05 3.79
CA SER A 27 -6.22 10.09 2.66
C SER A 27 -6.17 8.79 1.86
N LEU A 28 -7.30 8.40 1.26
CA LEU A 28 -7.33 7.26 0.34
C LEU A 28 -7.03 7.72 -1.07
N HIS A 29 -6.06 7.06 -1.71
CA HIS A 29 -5.68 7.30 -3.07
C HIS A 29 -6.01 6.08 -3.92
N ARG A 30 -6.93 6.25 -4.87
CA ARG A 30 -7.27 5.20 -5.83
C ARG A 30 -6.39 5.37 -7.07
N SER A 31 -5.62 4.34 -7.40
CA SER A 31 -4.85 4.30 -8.64
C SER A 31 -5.40 3.22 -9.56
N GLN A 32 -5.26 3.46 -10.87
CA GLN A 32 -5.54 2.47 -11.90
C GLN A 32 -4.21 1.96 -12.41
N SER A 33 -3.92 0.69 -12.16
CA SER A 33 -2.72 0.04 -12.68
C SER A 33 -3.03 -0.66 -13.99
N ILE A 34 -2.31 -0.28 -15.05
CA ILE A 34 -2.38 -0.92 -16.37
C ILE A 34 -1.85 -2.37 -16.28
N GLY A 35 -0.90 -2.64 -15.37
CA GLY A 35 -0.30 -3.96 -15.20
C GLY A 35 -1.25 -5.02 -14.63
N SER A 36 -2.22 -4.62 -13.80
CA SER A 36 -3.25 -5.54 -13.29
C SER A 36 -4.30 -5.87 -14.35
N MET A 37 -4.58 -4.97 -15.30
CA MET A 37 -5.44 -5.28 -16.45
C MET A 37 -4.81 -6.38 -17.34
N LEU A 38 -3.50 -6.33 -17.57
CA LEU A 38 -2.77 -7.35 -18.34
C LEU A 38 -2.76 -8.74 -17.69
N ARG A 39 -2.92 -8.81 -16.36
CA ARG A 39 -3.00 -10.06 -15.59
C ARG A 39 -4.44 -10.50 -15.28
N GLY A 40 -5.44 -9.83 -15.85
CA GLY A 40 -6.86 -10.18 -15.69
C GLY A 40 -7.52 -9.72 -14.38
N GLY A 41 -6.91 -8.77 -13.66
CA GLY A 41 -7.49 -8.13 -12.48
C GLY A 41 -8.19 -6.80 -12.79
N SER A 42 -9.05 -6.32 -11.89
CA SER A 42 -9.88 -5.10 -12.05
C SER A 42 -9.09 -3.80 -12.28
N GLY A 43 -7.76 -3.78 -12.14
CA GLY A 43 -6.97 -2.57 -12.37
C GLY A 43 -6.94 -1.61 -11.19
N GLU A 44 -7.94 -1.65 -10.31
CA GLU A 44 -8.10 -0.68 -9.22
C GLU A 44 -7.27 -1.08 -7.99
N ALA A 45 -6.36 -0.19 -7.59
CA ALA A 45 -5.64 -0.30 -6.32
C ALA A 45 -6.04 0.88 -5.42
N VAL A 46 -6.20 0.59 -4.12
CA VAL A 46 -6.48 1.61 -3.11
C VAL A 46 -5.31 1.64 -2.13
N GLN A 47 -4.68 2.81 -2.04
CA GLN A 47 -3.54 3.06 -1.19
C GLN A 47 -3.91 4.09 -0.13
N LEU A 48 -3.39 3.92 1.08
CA LEU A 48 -3.46 4.91 2.15
C LEU A 48 -2.25 5.84 2.03
N MET A 49 -2.52 7.14 1.85
CA MET A 49 -1.52 8.20 1.95
C MET A 49 -1.42 8.64 3.41
N LEU A 50 -0.20 8.75 3.94
CA LEU A 50 0.10 9.30 5.27
C LEU A 50 1.07 10.48 5.14
N GLN A 51 0.78 11.59 5.82
CA GLN A 51 1.60 12.81 5.81
C GLN A 51 1.64 13.46 7.20
N GLY A 52 2.77 14.05 7.55
CA GLY A 52 3.06 14.61 8.88
C GLY A 52 4.34 13.99 9.43
N GLU A 53 4.59 14.14 10.72
CA GLU A 53 5.80 13.60 11.36
C GLU A 53 5.47 12.34 12.17
N GLY A 54 6.02 11.19 11.79
CA GLY A 54 5.74 9.94 12.48
C GLY A 54 6.16 8.69 11.74
N TYR A 55 5.49 7.58 12.02
CA TYR A 55 5.79 6.28 11.42
C TYR A 55 4.52 5.54 11.04
N VAL A 56 4.62 4.73 10.00
CA VAL A 56 3.65 3.68 9.66
C VAL A 56 4.28 2.31 9.85
N VAL A 57 3.54 1.41 10.50
CA VAL A 57 3.89 0.00 10.64
C VAL A 57 3.11 -0.76 9.59
N VAL A 58 3.84 -1.41 8.70
CA VAL A 58 3.29 -2.30 7.69
C VAL A 58 3.71 -3.73 7.98
N ARG A 59 2.85 -4.67 7.64
CA ARG A 59 3.22 -6.06 7.50
C ARG A 59 3.72 -6.29 6.07
N PRO A 60 4.85 -6.98 5.88
CA PRO A 60 5.15 -7.54 4.58
C PRO A 60 4.04 -8.51 4.22
N SER A 61 3.48 -8.39 3.02
CA SER A 61 2.60 -9.42 2.48
C SER A 61 3.44 -10.68 2.28
N GLU A 62 2.99 -11.82 2.82
CA GLU A 62 3.52 -13.11 2.37
C GLU A 62 3.08 -13.29 0.92
N ALA A 63 3.90 -12.82 -0.02
CA ALA A 63 3.90 -13.39 -1.34
C ALA A 63 4.37 -14.83 -1.17
N THR A 64 3.45 -15.74 -0.84
CA THR A 64 3.65 -17.13 -1.25
C THR A 64 3.80 -17.03 -2.77
N PRO A 65 4.95 -17.37 -3.36
CA PRO A 65 4.99 -17.45 -4.82
C PRO A 65 3.91 -18.46 -5.18
N GLN A 66 2.82 -17.97 -5.78
CA GLN A 66 1.83 -18.85 -6.37
C GLN A 66 2.63 -19.64 -7.41
N LYS A 67 2.99 -20.89 -7.08
CA LYS A 67 3.55 -21.82 -8.04
C LYS A 67 2.58 -21.77 -9.21
N ALA A 68 3.03 -21.23 -10.33
CA ALA A 68 2.36 -21.45 -11.59
C ALA A 68 2.32 -22.97 -11.76
N GLN A 69 1.16 -23.56 -11.49
CA GLN A 69 0.89 -24.94 -11.84
C GLN A 69 1.03 -24.99 -13.36
N GLN A 70 2.17 -25.51 -13.81
CA GLN A 70 2.33 -26.05 -15.15
C GLN A 70 1.25 -27.11 -15.33
N HIS A 71 0.48 -27.02 -16.41
CA HIS A 71 -0.13 -28.13 -17.14
C HIS A 71 -0.34 -27.66 -18.58
#